data_AF-K2A7Q1-F1
#
_entry.id   AF-K2A7Q1-F1
#
_cell.length_a   1.000
_cell.length_b   1.000
_cell.length_c   1.000
_cell.angle_alpha   90.00
_cell.angle_beta   90.00
_cell.angle_gamma   90.00
#
_symmetry.space_group_name_H-M   'P 1'
#
loop_
_entity.id
_entity.type
_entity.pdbx_description
1 polymer ?
#
loop_
_entity_poly.entity_id
_entity_poly.type
_entity_poly.pdbx_seq_one_letter_code
_entity_poly.pdbx_strand_id
1 'polypeptide(L)'
;MNATKAYLRDATKEFKTTKKFIFVFSPLRIIPLFGWYVADIQRGVDGAIYGLEGASTLAEAITPYADVLGLEGEGTFLGGTAQERLAKAIETLSKVTPQIDEVGKSLGQARNRIDQIQPWRYPDILPGKPGTKIRTARNTIDQLESFIVDTKPLLLVLPEIMGATSEKKYLVLFQNDKELRPTGGFITAYAIFRVNNGLIASEGSQDIYELDNTLLKKIPAPEPIVKYLPNVSTLNLRDSNLSPDYYASMQQFEELYNATQAKKEIDGIVALDTEFVLAMMKVLGPIDAYGAKFTTDEVEACACPQIIYELEKFADEPVAYEKGARKDIIGVLMQQMMDKAFNAPKSSWPNLLGTTITALREKHLLLYFKRANLQEAAEKINFAGRLNQYDGDYFLINETNFAGAKSNLYVQEKVKQTVKKGKDNNLEKKLTIEYKYPRKMDNCSLERQGGLCLAGIYRDWIRVYVPKGSKITKTDGLEFTETEDLTKTVFEGFFELRPEGSLKFEIEYTVPLKVDNQYKLLIQKQGGIKGHTYEIEAFGKKQKAFPLDTDKELIFRL
;
A
#
# COMPACT_ATOMS: atom_id res chain seq x y z
N MET A 1 25.73 -10.81 -15.06
CA MET A 1 26.22 -9.45 -14.77
C MET A 1 27.33 -8.93 -15.69
N ASN A 2 28.34 -9.73 -16.06
CA ASN A 2 29.47 -9.24 -16.88
C ASN A 2 29.05 -8.73 -18.28
N ALA A 3 28.11 -9.40 -18.94
CA ALA A 3 27.57 -8.93 -20.23
C ALA A 3 26.88 -7.56 -20.11
N THR A 4 26.09 -7.35 -19.05
CA THR A 4 25.43 -6.06 -18.78
C THR A 4 26.45 -4.94 -18.59
N LYS A 5 27.52 -5.17 -17.82
CA LYS A 5 28.58 -4.17 -17.62
C LYS A 5 29.34 -3.86 -18.90
N ALA A 6 29.63 -4.87 -19.73
CA ALA A 6 30.24 -4.66 -21.04
C ALA A 6 29.34 -3.79 -21.94
N TYR A 7 28.05 -4.13 -22.02
CA TYR A 7 27.07 -3.36 -22.79
C TYR A 7 26.96 -1.90 -22.33
N LEU A 8 26.85 -1.65 -21.02
CA LEU A 8 26.77 -0.29 -20.47
C LEU A 8 28.04 0.52 -20.78
N ARG A 9 29.21 -0.11 -20.69
CA ARG A 9 30.50 0.53 -21.03
C ARG A 9 30.59 0.89 -22.51
N ASP A 10 30.19 -0.04 -23.39
CA ASP A 10 30.23 0.17 -24.84
C ASP A 10 29.24 1.25 -25.28
N ALA A 11 27.99 1.18 -24.78
CA ALA A 11 26.99 2.21 -25.02
C ALA A 11 27.46 3.59 -24.54
N THR A 12 28.05 3.68 -23.34
CA THR A 12 28.61 4.94 -22.82
C THR A 12 29.70 5.49 -23.72
N LYS A 13 30.58 4.62 -24.25
CA LYS A 13 31.65 5.01 -25.17
C LYS A 13 31.10 5.51 -26.51
N GLU A 14 30.08 4.85 -27.05
CA GLU A 14 29.39 5.28 -28.27
C GLU A 14 28.75 6.65 -28.09
N PHE A 15 27.99 6.88 -27.02
CA PHE A 15 27.38 8.18 -26.74
C PHE A 15 28.42 9.28 -26.49
N LYS A 16 29.55 8.97 -25.82
CA LYS A 16 30.67 9.93 -25.67
C LYS A 16 31.33 10.27 -27.01
N THR A 17 31.39 9.32 -27.95
CA THR A 17 31.89 9.56 -29.32
C THR A 17 30.91 10.42 -30.12
N THR A 18 29.62 10.08 -30.04
CA THR A 18 28.52 10.86 -30.63
C THR A 18 28.50 12.29 -30.11
N LYS A 19 28.74 12.51 -28.80
CA LYS A 19 28.90 13.84 -28.19
C LYS A 19 30.01 14.65 -28.84
N LYS A 20 31.18 14.05 -29.11
CA LYS A 20 32.30 14.73 -29.81
C LYS A 20 31.93 15.11 -31.24
N PHE A 21 31.27 14.21 -31.97
CA PHE A 21 30.79 14.49 -33.32
C PHE A 21 29.78 15.64 -33.35
N ILE A 22 28.81 15.63 -32.44
CA ILE A 22 27.76 16.66 -32.38
C ILE A 22 28.34 18.00 -31.91
N PHE A 23 29.40 18.01 -31.10
CA PHE A 23 30.05 19.23 -30.62
C PHE A 23 30.51 20.15 -31.75
N VAL A 24 30.89 19.60 -32.91
CA VAL A 24 31.26 20.38 -34.12
C VAL A 24 30.13 21.28 -34.60
N PHE A 25 28.88 20.91 -34.37
CA PHE A 25 27.70 21.69 -34.75
C PHE A 25 27.30 22.74 -33.71
N SER A 26 28.01 22.87 -32.59
CA SER A 26 27.69 23.85 -31.53
C SER A 26 27.56 25.29 -32.01
N PRO A 27 28.36 25.80 -32.97
CA PRO A 27 28.16 27.15 -33.53
C PRO A 27 26.77 27.35 -34.17
N LEU A 28 26.15 26.27 -34.68
CA LEU A 28 24.83 26.32 -35.32
C LEU A 28 23.68 26.53 -34.31
N ARG A 29 23.95 26.53 -33.00
CA ARG A 29 22.97 26.85 -31.95
C ARG A 29 22.40 28.27 -32.04
N ILE A 30 23.15 29.20 -32.65
CA ILE A 30 22.77 30.61 -32.76
C ILE A 30 21.68 30.79 -33.85
N ILE A 31 21.57 29.83 -34.77
CA ILE A 31 20.62 29.89 -35.88
C ILE A 31 19.19 29.66 -35.33
N PRO A 32 18.24 30.59 -35.53
CA PRO A 32 16.85 30.38 -35.12
C PRO A 32 16.26 29.10 -35.69
N LEU A 33 15.40 28.41 -34.94
CA LEU A 33 14.79 27.12 -35.27
C LEU A 33 15.78 25.95 -35.35
N PHE A 34 16.80 26.03 -36.19
CA PHE A 34 17.80 24.96 -36.35
C PHE A 34 18.65 24.75 -35.09
N GLY A 35 19.04 25.83 -34.43
CA GLY A 35 19.82 25.79 -33.19
C GLY A 35 19.11 25.11 -32.03
N TRP A 36 17.77 25.07 -32.04
CA TRP A 36 16.97 24.32 -31.07
C TRP A 36 17.19 22.82 -31.20
N TYR A 37 17.19 22.30 -32.43
CA TYR A 37 17.41 20.87 -32.69
C TYR A 37 18.84 20.45 -32.34
N VAL A 38 19.84 21.29 -32.65
CA VAL A 38 21.23 21.04 -32.24
C VAL A 38 21.34 20.98 -30.71
N ALA A 39 20.73 21.94 -30.01
CA ALA A 39 20.72 21.96 -28.55
C ALA A 39 19.99 20.75 -27.95
N ASP A 40 18.85 20.35 -28.52
CA ASP A 40 18.05 19.23 -28.04
C ASP A 40 18.74 17.88 -28.27
N ILE A 41 19.42 17.69 -29.41
CA ILE A 41 20.25 16.50 -29.64
C ILE A 41 21.40 16.42 -28.62
N GLN A 42 22.08 17.53 -28.35
CA GLN A 42 23.16 17.55 -27.36
C GLN A 42 22.65 17.27 -25.94
N ARG A 43 21.49 17.82 -25.57
CA ARG A 43 20.81 17.50 -24.31
C ARG A 43 20.42 16.02 -24.23
N GLY A 44 19.90 15.45 -25.32
CA GLY A 44 19.54 14.04 -25.38
C GLY A 44 20.74 13.13 -25.17
N VAL A 45 21.86 13.43 -25.83
CA VAL A 45 23.12 12.69 -25.67
C VAL A 45 23.71 12.86 -24.28
N ASP A 46 23.72 14.08 -23.73
CA ASP A 46 24.16 14.29 -22.35
C ASP A 46 23.29 13.51 -21.36
N GLY A 47 21.96 13.55 -21.54
CA GLY A 47 21.02 12.81 -20.71
C GLY A 47 21.25 11.29 -20.78
N ALA A 48 21.49 10.76 -21.97
CA ALA A 48 21.83 9.35 -22.17
C ALA A 48 23.15 8.96 -21.48
N ILE A 49 24.19 9.80 -21.57
CA ILE A 49 25.47 9.57 -20.89
C ILE A 49 25.26 9.49 -19.37
N TYR A 50 24.56 10.47 -18.77
CA TYR A 50 24.30 10.46 -17.34
C TYR A 50 23.45 9.26 -16.90
N GLY A 51 22.44 8.88 -17.69
CA GLY A 51 21.64 7.68 -17.42
C GLY A 51 22.46 6.39 -17.46
N LEU A 52 23.36 6.26 -18.44
CA LEU A 52 24.26 5.10 -18.55
C LEU A 52 25.33 5.08 -17.46
N GLU A 53 25.85 6.24 -17.04
CA GLU A 53 26.79 6.34 -15.92
C GLU A 53 26.12 5.93 -14.59
N GLY A 54 24.87 6.36 -14.37
CA GLY A 54 24.06 5.87 -13.24
C GLY A 54 23.85 4.36 -13.30
N ALA A 55 23.46 3.82 -14.46
CA ALA A 55 23.29 2.37 -14.63
C ALA A 55 24.60 1.58 -14.41
N SER A 56 25.74 2.11 -14.87
CA SER A 56 27.07 1.50 -14.65
C SER A 56 27.42 1.47 -13.17
N THR A 57 27.22 2.59 -12.47
CA THR A 57 27.48 2.72 -11.03
C THR A 57 26.64 1.71 -10.24
N LEU A 58 25.35 1.59 -10.56
CA LEU A 58 24.48 0.59 -9.94
C LEU A 58 24.94 -0.84 -10.25
N ALA A 59 25.25 -1.13 -11.51
CA ALA A 59 25.70 -2.46 -11.93
C ALA A 59 27.01 -2.86 -11.24
N GLU A 60 27.96 -1.93 -11.10
CA GLU A 60 29.22 -2.13 -10.37
C GLU A 60 28.97 -2.38 -8.89
N ALA A 61 28.09 -1.60 -8.26
CA ALA A 61 27.76 -1.74 -6.85
C ALA A 61 27.10 -3.07 -6.50
N ILE A 62 26.20 -3.57 -7.35
CA ILE A 62 25.47 -4.83 -7.11
C ILE A 62 26.26 -6.06 -7.56
N THR A 63 27.23 -5.95 -8.47
CA THR A 63 27.92 -7.15 -9.02
C THR A 63 28.58 -8.01 -7.94
N PRO A 64 29.33 -7.47 -6.96
CA PRO A 64 29.94 -8.28 -5.90
C PRO A 64 28.93 -9.14 -5.12
N TYR A 65 27.64 -8.80 -5.23
CA TYR A 65 26.55 -9.39 -4.47
C TYR A 65 25.48 -10.01 -5.38
N ALA A 66 25.71 -10.04 -6.69
CA ALA A 66 24.73 -10.51 -7.65
C ALA A 66 24.30 -11.96 -7.39
N ASP A 67 25.21 -12.80 -6.92
CA ASP A 67 24.90 -14.18 -6.54
C ASP A 67 24.05 -14.28 -5.26
N VAL A 68 24.35 -13.46 -4.23
CA VAL A 68 23.56 -13.36 -2.99
C VAL A 68 22.14 -12.88 -3.30
N LEU A 69 22.01 -11.92 -4.22
CA LEU A 69 20.74 -11.34 -4.66
C LEU A 69 19.99 -12.22 -5.70
N GLY A 70 20.55 -13.37 -6.09
CA GLY A 70 19.93 -14.26 -7.08
C GLY A 70 19.88 -13.70 -8.50
N LEU A 71 20.73 -12.74 -8.83
CA LEU A 71 20.85 -12.08 -10.13
C LEU A 71 21.83 -12.78 -11.07
N GLU A 72 22.64 -13.70 -10.56
CA GLU A 72 23.35 -14.71 -11.35
C GLU A 72 22.47 -15.96 -11.39
N GLY A 73 22.26 -16.53 -12.58
CA GLY A 73 21.24 -17.56 -12.85
C GLY A 73 21.32 -18.81 -11.95
N GLU A 74 20.47 -19.81 -12.22
CA GLU A 74 20.45 -21.02 -11.40
C GLU A 74 21.84 -21.67 -11.27
N GLY A 75 22.40 -21.71 -10.05
CA GLY A 75 23.53 -22.58 -9.72
C GLY A 75 24.76 -22.00 -8.99
N THR A 76 24.92 -20.69 -8.77
CA THR A 76 26.23 -20.15 -8.30
C THR A 76 26.43 -19.96 -6.79
N PHE A 77 25.37 -20.02 -5.96
CA PHE A 77 25.53 -19.80 -4.52
C PHE A 77 25.96 -21.06 -3.79
N LEU A 78 27.26 -21.17 -3.55
CA LEU A 78 27.88 -22.12 -2.64
C LEU A 78 27.82 -21.56 -1.20
N GLY A 79 26.78 -21.92 -0.45
CA GLY A 79 26.83 -21.95 1.02
C GLY A 79 25.83 -21.06 1.76
N GLY A 80 24.79 -21.68 2.31
CA GLY A 80 23.97 -21.10 3.38
C GLY A 80 22.45 -21.26 3.19
N THR A 81 21.70 -21.19 4.30
CA THR A 81 20.23 -21.14 4.31
C THR A 81 19.74 -19.84 3.65
N ALA A 82 18.50 -19.79 3.18
CA ALA A 82 17.99 -18.54 2.58
C ALA A 82 17.90 -17.38 3.56
N GLN A 83 17.73 -17.71 4.84
CA GLN A 83 17.84 -16.76 5.94
C GLN A 83 19.24 -16.14 6.03
N GLU A 84 20.31 -16.94 5.87
CA GLU A 84 21.69 -16.43 5.78
C GLU A 84 21.93 -15.60 4.52
N ARG A 85 21.27 -15.92 3.40
CA ARG A 85 21.30 -15.08 2.20
C ARG A 85 20.66 -13.73 2.44
N LEU A 86 19.49 -13.70 3.10
CA LEU A 86 18.82 -12.46 3.46
C LEU A 86 19.69 -11.62 4.40
N ALA A 87 20.27 -12.25 5.44
CA ALA A 87 21.23 -11.62 6.33
C ALA A 87 22.39 -10.96 5.54
N LYS A 88 22.97 -11.69 4.58
CA LYS A 88 24.05 -11.20 3.74
C LYS A 88 23.62 -10.09 2.79
N ALA A 89 22.41 -10.16 2.24
CA ALA A 89 21.82 -9.13 1.40
C ALA A 89 21.59 -7.82 2.17
N ILE A 90 21.15 -7.92 3.43
CA ILE A 90 20.99 -6.77 4.31
C ILE A 90 22.35 -6.14 4.68
N GLU A 91 23.34 -6.96 5.05
CA GLU A 91 24.72 -6.48 5.29
C GLU A 91 25.26 -5.76 4.05
N THR A 92 25.00 -6.32 2.88
CA THR A 92 25.38 -5.77 1.58
C THR A 92 24.73 -4.43 1.29
N LEU A 93 23.45 -4.27 1.60
CA LEU A 93 22.70 -3.06 1.26
C LEU A 93 23.33 -1.82 1.89
N SER A 94 23.82 -1.94 3.12
CA SER A 94 24.56 -0.87 3.81
C SER A 94 25.81 -0.42 3.02
N LYS A 95 26.49 -1.35 2.33
CA LYS A 95 27.70 -1.09 1.53
C LYS A 95 27.40 -0.53 0.14
N VAL A 96 26.19 -0.74 -0.37
CA VAL A 96 25.71 -0.26 -1.69
C VAL A 96 25.06 1.12 -1.58
N THR A 97 24.68 1.54 -0.38
CA THR A 97 23.97 2.81 -0.16
C THR A 97 24.71 4.05 -0.67
N PRO A 98 26.05 4.21 -0.50
CA PRO A 98 26.78 5.35 -1.08
C PRO A 98 26.67 5.42 -2.62
N GLN A 99 26.63 4.27 -3.29
CA GLN A 99 26.53 4.19 -4.74
C GLN A 99 25.11 4.55 -5.21
N ILE A 100 24.08 4.28 -4.41
CA ILE A 100 22.70 4.72 -4.70
C ILE A 100 22.63 6.26 -4.75
N ASP A 101 23.42 6.96 -3.95
CA ASP A 101 23.50 8.43 -4.01
C ASP A 101 24.10 8.92 -5.32
N GLU A 102 25.12 8.24 -5.82
CA GLU A 102 25.74 8.55 -7.12
C GLU A 102 24.79 8.24 -8.28
N VAL A 103 24.03 7.14 -8.18
CA VAL A 103 22.98 6.79 -9.14
C VAL A 103 21.89 7.87 -9.17
N GLY A 104 21.40 8.29 -8.00
CA GLY A 104 20.41 9.35 -7.88
C GLY A 104 20.89 10.68 -8.46
N LYS A 105 22.15 11.08 -8.19
CA LYS A 105 22.77 12.27 -8.80
C LYS A 105 22.83 12.17 -10.33
N SER A 106 23.22 11.01 -10.85
CA SER A 106 23.34 10.77 -12.29
C SER A 106 21.96 10.81 -12.98
N LEU A 107 20.94 10.19 -12.38
CA LEU A 107 19.56 10.26 -12.87
C LEU A 107 19.00 11.68 -12.81
N GLY A 108 19.27 12.43 -11.73
CA GLY A 108 18.89 13.84 -11.63
C GLY A 108 19.55 14.72 -12.69
N GLN A 109 20.82 14.46 -13.03
CA GLN A 109 21.49 15.13 -14.15
C GLN A 109 20.89 14.75 -15.51
N ALA A 110 20.55 13.46 -15.70
CA ALA A 110 19.88 12.99 -16.91
C ALA A 110 18.52 13.69 -17.09
N ARG A 111 17.70 13.70 -16.03
CA ARG A 111 16.41 14.39 -15.96
C ARG A 111 16.52 15.86 -16.34
N ASN A 112 17.43 16.59 -15.69
CA ASN A 112 17.68 18.01 -15.94
C ASN A 112 18.03 18.31 -17.41
N ARG A 113 18.65 17.38 -18.14
CA ARG A 113 18.95 17.54 -19.57
C ARG A 113 17.74 17.24 -20.45
N ILE A 114 17.03 16.14 -20.18
CA ILE A 114 15.87 15.69 -20.97
C ILE A 114 14.66 16.62 -20.79
N ASP A 115 14.50 17.23 -19.62
CA ASP A 115 13.42 18.19 -19.34
C ASP A 115 13.51 19.48 -20.16
N GLN A 116 14.72 19.83 -20.61
CA GLN A 116 14.93 20.98 -21.46
C GLN A 116 14.55 20.72 -22.93
N ILE A 117 14.38 19.46 -23.33
CA ILE A 117 13.95 19.08 -24.68
C ILE A 117 12.46 19.36 -24.81
N GLN A 118 12.05 20.10 -25.83
CA GLN A 118 10.64 20.50 -25.97
C GLN A 118 9.89 19.52 -26.89
N PRO A 119 8.98 18.67 -26.39
CA PRO A 119 8.37 17.62 -27.23
C PRO A 119 7.53 18.17 -28.38
N TRP A 120 6.99 19.38 -28.24
CA TRP A 120 6.19 20.04 -29.29
C TRP A 120 7.02 20.42 -30.53
N ARG A 121 8.36 20.48 -30.42
CA ARG A 121 9.26 20.67 -31.58
C ARG A 121 9.31 19.44 -32.50
N TYR A 122 8.76 18.31 -32.05
CA TYR A 122 8.78 17.02 -32.72
C TYR A 122 7.34 16.49 -32.90
N PRO A 123 6.61 16.96 -33.91
CA PRO A 123 5.22 16.53 -34.14
C PRO A 123 5.12 15.01 -34.35
N ASP A 124 4.11 14.39 -33.74
CA ASP A 124 3.86 12.95 -33.88
C ASP A 124 3.29 12.54 -35.25
N ILE A 125 3.14 13.51 -36.16
CA ILE A 125 2.83 13.29 -37.59
C ILE A 125 4.03 12.62 -38.29
N LEU A 126 5.24 12.78 -37.77
CA LEU A 126 6.44 12.15 -38.31
C LEU A 126 6.45 10.63 -38.03
N PRO A 127 6.99 9.81 -38.96
CA PRO A 127 7.20 8.38 -38.74
C PRO A 127 7.93 8.12 -37.42
N GLY A 128 7.42 7.18 -36.62
CA GLY A 128 8.02 6.81 -35.34
C GLY A 128 7.65 7.69 -34.14
N LYS A 129 6.71 8.64 -34.29
CA LYS A 129 6.10 9.42 -33.20
C LYS A 129 7.14 10.00 -32.21
N PRO A 130 8.07 10.84 -32.68
CA PRO A 130 9.23 11.28 -31.90
C PRO A 130 8.85 12.09 -30.67
N GLY A 131 7.81 12.93 -30.74
CA GLY A 131 7.29 13.67 -29.59
C GLY A 131 6.81 12.74 -28.48
N THR A 132 6.13 11.65 -28.84
CA THR A 132 5.71 10.60 -27.90
C THR A 132 6.90 9.91 -27.25
N LYS A 133 7.92 9.53 -28.03
CA LYS A 133 9.14 8.90 -27.49
C LYS A 133 9.88 9.80 -26.51
N ILE A 134 9.98 11.11 -26.79
CA ILE A 134 10.59 12.09 -25.87
C ILE A 134 9.79 12.18 -24.57
N ARG A 135 8.45 12.25 -24.66
CA ARG A 135 7.58 12.25 -23.47
C ARG A 135 7.72 10.96 -22.67
N THR A 136 7.78 9.80 -23.33
CA THR A 136 8.02 8.51 -22.67
C THR A 136 9.38 8.50 -21.98
N ALA A 137 10.46 8.92 -22.64
CA ALA A 137 11.79 8.96 -22.05
C ALA A 137 11.87 9.89 -20.83
N ARG A 138 11.24 11.08 -20.90
CA ARG A 138 11.09 11.99 -19.76
C ARG A 138 10.39 11.28 -18.60
N ASN A 139 9.20 10.77 -18.84
CA ASN A 139 8.41 10.11 -17.81
C ASN A 139 9.14 8.92 -17.18
N THR A 140 9.86 8.13 -17.98
CA THR A 140 10.66 7.01 -17.47
C THR A 140 11.82 7.47 -16.59
N ILE A 141 12.55 8.52 -17.00
CA ILE A 141 13.65 9.06 -16.18
C ILE A 141 13.11 9.68 -14.89
N ASP A 142 12.00 10.44 -14.97
CA ASP A 142 11.33 11.01 -13.80
C ASP A 142 10.92 9.92 -12.81
N GLN A 143 10.30 8.84 -13.29
CA GLN A 143 9.89 7.70 -12.46
C GLN A 143 11.06 6.95 -11.83
N LEU A 144 12.16 6.77 -12.57
CA LEU A 144 13.35 6.10 -12.05
C LEU A 144 14.07 6.97 -11.01
N GLU A 145 14.21 8.27 -11.28
CA GLU A 145 14.81 9.21 -10.36
C GLU A 145 14.00 9.32 -9.07
N SER A 146 12.68 9.52 -9.18
CA SER A 146 11.80 9.56 -8.02
C SER A 146 11.86 8.24 -7.25
N PHE A 147 11.79 7.09 -7.92
CA PHE A 147 11.89 5.80 -7.25
C PHE A 147 13.20 5.65 -6.45
N ILE A 148 14.35 6.00 -7.02
CA ILE A 148 15.64 5.90 -6.32
C ILE A 148 15.72 6.89 -5.15
N VAL A 149 15.31 8.14 -5.37
CA VAL A 149 15.36 9.20 -4.35
C VAL A 149 14.39 8.92 -3.21
N ASP A 150 13.17 8.49 -3.53
CA ASP A 150 12.11 8.22 -2.57
C ASP A 150 12.38 6.94 -1.78
N THR A 151 12.98 5.91 -2.40
CA THR A 151 13.29 4.64 -1.73
C THR A 151 14.56 4.71 -0.88
N LYS A 152 15.47 5.65 -1.15
CA LYS A 152 16.74 5.82 -0.41
C LYS A 152 16.56 5.88 1.12
N PRO A 153 15.64 6.69 1.69
CA PRO A 153 15.36 6.69 3.13
C PRO A 153 15.11 5.30 3.70
N LEU A 154 14.32 4.47 3.01
CA LEU A 154 14.05 3.10 3.45
C LEU A 154 15.32 2.24 3.39
N LEU A 155 16.10 2.31 2.31
CA LEU A 155 17.31 1.49 2.17
C LEU A 155 18.36 1.80 3.25
N LEU A 156 18.43 3.07 3.69
CA LEU A 156 19.30 3.51 4.78
C LEU A 156 18.90 2.89 6.12
N VAL A 157 17.60 2.74 6.37
CA VAL A 157 17.10 2.22 7.66
C VAL A 157 16.82 0.73 7.66
N LEU A 158 16.71 0.10 6.48
CA LEU A 158 16.37 -1.31 6.36
C LEU A 158 17.32 -2.23 7.14
N PRO A 159 18.65 -2.02 7.17
CA PRO A 159 19.53 -2.82 8.02
C PRO A 159 19.19 -2.75 9.50
N GLU A 160 18.79 -1.57 10.00
CA GLU A 160 18.37 -1.42 11.38
C GLU A 160 17.02 -2.12 11.64
N ILE A 161 16.07 -1.98 10.71
CA ILE A 161 14.76 -2.68 10.78
C ILE A 161 14.98 -4.19 10.83
N MET A 162 15.93 -4.70 10.05
CA MET A 162 16.29 -6.11 9.97
C MET A 162 17.27 -6.56 11.06
N GLY A 163 17.51 -5.74 12.09
CA GLY A 163 18.29 -6.11 13.27
C GLY A 163 19.78 -6.33 13.01
N ALA A 164 20.38 -5.62 12.06
CA ALA A 164 21.82 -5.74 11.75
C ALA A 164 22.73 -5.26 12.90
N THR A 165 22.26 -4.33 13.74
CA THR A 165 23.02 -3.78 14.88
C THR A 165 22.60 -4.34 16.23
N SER A 166 21.31 -4.62 16.40
CA SER A 166 20.71 -5.23 17.59
C SER A 166 19.49 -6.03 17.19
N GLU A 167 19.15 -7.05 17.96
CA GLU A 167 17.85 -7.74 17.82
C GLU A 167 16.69 -6.72 17.91
N LYS A 168 15.68 -6.94 17.08
CA LYS A 168 14.45 -6.15 17.01
C LYS A 168 13.24 -7.01 17.31
N LYS A 169 12.23 -6.44 17.98
CA LYS A 169 10.94 -7.11 18.23
C LYS A 169 9.82 -6.35 17.57
N TYR A 170 9.07 -7.03 16.71
CA TYR A 170 7.89 -6.45 16.06
C TYR A 170 6.64 -7.17 16.51
N LEU A 171 5.63 -6.39 16.90
CA LEU A 171 4.28 -6.90 17.11
C LEU A 171 3.58 -6.92 15.75
N VAL A 172 3.22 -8.10 15.27
CA VAL A 172 2.50 -8.27 14.01
C VAL A 172 1.02 -8.42 14.31
N LEU A 173 0.21 -7.51 13.76
CA LEU A 173 -1.25 -7.53 13.86
C LEU A 173 -1.86 -8.20 12.63
N PHE A 174 -2.72 -9.18 12.86
CA PHE A 174 -3.50 -9.83 11.83
C PHE A 174 -4.86 -9.16 11.75
N GLN A 175 -5.15 -8.52 10.62
CA GLN A 175 -6.38 -7.79 10.37
C GLN A 175 -7.28 -8.59 9.43
N ASN A 176 -8.53 -8.83 9.85
CA ASN A 176 -9.54 -9.42 8.99
C ASN A 176 -10.27 -8.31 8.24
N ASP A 177 -9.86 -8.04 7.01
CA ASP A 177 -10.47 -7.05 6.12
C ASP A 177 -11.89 -7.44 5.66
N LYS A 178 -12.36 -8.65 6.01
CA LYS A 178 -13.75 -9.06 5.79
C LYS A 178 -14.70 -8.51 6.87
N GLU A 179 -14.14 -8.01 7.97
CA GLU A 179 -14.74 -7.09 8.93
C GLU A 179 -13.98 -5.76 8.86
N LEU A 180 -14.27 -4.97 7.84
CA LEU A 180 -13.45 -3.81 7.49
C LEU A 180 -13.31 -2.82 8.66
N ARG A 181 -12.08 -2.35 8.86
CA ARG A 181 -11.72 -1.26 9.76
C ARG A 181 -10.83 -0.26 9.00
N PRO A 182 -10.69 0.98 9.51
CA PRO A 182 -9.97 2.05 8.83
C PRO A 182 -8.55 1.72 8.37
N THR A 183 -7.83 0.86 9.12
CA THR A 183 -6.44 0.51 8.82
C THR A 183 -6.26 -0.76 7.99
N GLY A 184 -7.33 -1.48 7.65
CA GLY A 184 -7.21 -2.79 7.01
C GLY A 184 -8.34 -3.72 7.39
N GLY A 185 -8.59 -3.90 8.68
CA GLY A 185 -9.60 -4.85 9.14
C GLY A 185 -9.66 -4.96 10.65
N PHE A 186 -10.60 -5.74 11.15
CA PHE A 186 -10.70 -6.06 12.56
C PHE A 186 -9.43 -6.81 13.01
N ILE A 187 -8.79 -6.35 14.09
CA ILE A 187 -7.58 -7.00 14.61
C ILE A 187 -8.01 -8.29 15.29
N THR A 188 -7.76 -9.45 14.68
CA THR A 188 -8.21 -10.76 15.17
C THR A 188 -7.18 -11.44 16.06
N ALA A 189 -5.91 -11.28 15.73
CA ALA A 189 -4.81 -11.94 16.42
C ALA A 189 -3.55 -11.08 16.34
N TYR A 190 -2.56 -11.45 17.16
CA TYR A 190 -1.23 -10.86 17.10
C TYR A 190 -0.16 -11.94 17.23
N ALA A 191 1.04 -11.61 16.77
CA ALA A 191 2.25 -12.39 17.02
C ALA A 191 3.41 -11.45 17.33
N ILE A 192 4.43 -11.97 18.02
CA ILE A 192 5.66 -11.22 18.26
C ILE A 192 6.77 -11.90 17.48
N PHE A 193 7.42 -11.15 16.59
CA PHE A 193 8.54 -11.64 15.82
C PHE A 193 9.83 -10.98 16.29
N ARG A 194 10.86 -11.79 16.50
CA ARG A 194 12.24 -11.31 16.66
C ARG A 194 12.92 -11.27 15.30
N VAL A 195 13.67 -10.22 15.06
CA VAL A 195 14.52 -10.07 13.88
C VAL A 195 15.94 -9.80 14.35
N ASN A 196 16.86 -10.69 13.99
CA ASN A 196 18.26 -10.58 14.37
C ASN A 196 19.13 -10.87 13.15
N ASN A 197 19.86 -9.86 12.66
CA ASN A 197 20.69 -9.94 11.47
C ASN A 197 19.95 -10.57 10.27
N GLY A 198 18.72 -10.13 10.00
CA GLY A 198 17.87 -10.64 8.92
C GLY A 198 17.19 -11.99 9.19
N LEU A 199 17.52 -12.66 10.30
CA LEU A 199 16.85 -13.89 10.72
C LEU A 199 15.54 -13.53 11.44
N ILE A 200 14.42 -14.00 10.92
CA ILE A 200 13.09 -13.76 11.50
C ILE A 200 12.62 -15.01 12.22
N ALA A 201 12.20 -14.88 13.47
CA ALA A 201 11.66 -15.97 14.28
C ALA A 201 10.42 -15.51 15.05
N SER A 202 9.39 -16.36 15.09
CA SER A 202 8.19 -16.11 15.90
C SER A 202 8.47 -16.44 17.37
N GLU A 203 8.02 -15.58 18.29
CA GLU A 203 7.93 -15.87 19.74
C GLU A 203 6.58 -16.48 20.15
N GLY A 204 5.70 -16.72 19.18
CA GLY A 204 4.34 -17.17 19.39
C GLY A 204 3.30 -16.16 18.88
N SER A 205 2.07 -16.64 18.79
CA SER A 205 0.88 -15.88 18.44
C SER A 205 -0.22 -16.16 19.43
N GLN A 206 -1.15 -15.22 19.57
CA GLN A 206 -2.38 -15.45 20.30
C GLN A 206 -3.53 -14.69 19.63
N ASP A 207 -4.73 -15.15 19.93
CA ASP A 207 -5.95 -14.39 19.72
C ASP A 207 -5.90 -13.05 20.48
N ILE A 208 -6.39 -11.97 19.85
CA ILE A 208 -6.38 -10.62 20.45
C ILE A 208 -7.19 -10.54 21.76
N TYR A 209 -8.23 -11.35 21.91
CA TYR A 209 -9.10 -11.38 23.08
C TYR A 209 -8.33 -11.82 24.33
N GLU A 210 -7.33 -12.70 24.17
CA GLU A 210 -6.45 -13.10 25.27
C GLU A 210 -5.62 -11.91 25.77
N LEU A 211 -5.18 -11.03 24.86
CA LEU A 211 -4.46 -9.81 25.21
C LEU A 211 -5.39 -8.78 25.86
N ASP A 212 -6.61 -8.59 25.34
CA ASP A 212 -7.65 -7.74 25.94
C ASP A 212 -7.96 -8.14 27.39
N ASN A 213 -8.05 -9.45 27.67
CA ASN A 213 -8.31 -9.98 29.00
C ASN A 213 -7.24 -9.61 30.03
N THR A 214 -6.05 -9.19 29.57
CA THR A 214 -4.95 -8.75 30.44
C THR A 214 -4.86 -7.23 30.63
N LEU A 215 -5.81 -6.45 30.10
CA LEU A 215 -5.89 -5.01 30.31
C LEU A 215 -6.08 -4.70 31.80
N LEU A 216 -5.19 -3.88 32.35
CA LEU A 216 -5.18 -3.49 33.76
C LEU A 216 -6.30 -2.52 34.13
N LYS A 217 -6.82 -1.78 33.16
CA LYS A 217 -7.86 -0.76 33.35
C LYS A 217 -8.84 -0.78 32.18
N LYS A 218 -10.12 -0.54 32.49
CA LYS A 218 -11.17 -0.32 31.50
C LYS A 218 -11.14 1.16 31.07
N ILE A 219 -10.90 1.41 29.79
CA ILE A 219 -10.99 2.75 29.19
C ILE A 219 -12.38 2.88 28.56
N PRO A 220 -13.11 3.99 28.72
CA PRO A 220 -14.37 4.19 28.03
C PRO A 220 -14.22 4.09 26.51
N ALA A 221 -15.17 3.42 25.86
CA ALA A 221 -15.18 3.36 24.40
C ALA A 221 -15.49 4.75 23.79
N PRO A 222 -14.86 5.12 22.66
CA PRO A 222 -15.21 6.32 21.91
C PRO A 222 -16.66 6.25 21.40
N GLU A 223 -17.25 7.42 21.17
CA GLU A 223 -18.67 7.57 20.78
C GLU A 223 -19.10 6.63 19.64
N PRO A 224 -18.35 6.47 18.53
CA PRO A 224 -18.77 5.60 17.42
C PRO A 224 -18.93 4.14 17.84
N ILE A 225 -18.07 3.62 18.74
CA ILE A 225 -18.20 2.26 19.26
C ILE A 225 -19.46 2.16 20.11
N VAL A 226 -19.67 3.07 21.05
CA VAL A 226 -20.84 3.06 21.94
C VAL A 226 -22.14 3.13 21.14
N LYS A 227 -22.14 3.94 20.07
CA LYS A 227 -23.30 4.19 19.22
C LYS A 227 -23.61 3.04 18.28
N TYR A 228 -22.58 2.44 17.66
CA TYR A 228 -22.77 1.51 16.54
C TYR A 228 -22.45 0.05 16.86
N LEU A 229 -21.67 -0.23 17.92
CA LEU A 229 -21.31 -1.57 18.36
C LEU A 229 -22.02 -1.91 19.69
N PRO A 230 -23.16 -2.62 19.64
CA PRO A 230 -23.98 -2.87 20.83
C PRO A 230 -23.20 -3.60 21.93
N ASN A 231 -23.50 -3.26 23.19
CA ASN A 231 -22.92 -3.87 24.39
C ASN A 231 -21.41 -3.70 24.57
N VAL A 232 -20.77 -2.82 23.78
CA VAL A 232 -19.35 -2.47 23.95
C VAL A 232 -19.25 -1.06 24.51
N SER A 233 -18.95 -0.97 25.81
CA SER A 233 -18.80 0.31 26.53
C SER A 233 -17.35 0.64 26.88
N THR A 234 -16.42 -0.28 26.63
CA THR A 234 -15.00 -0.13 26.92
C THR A 234 -14.17 -0.28 25.65
N LEU A 235 -13.17 0.57 25.49
CA LEU A 235 -12.19 0.47 24.42
C LEU A 235 -11.25 -0.72 24.68
N ASN A 236 -11.15 -1.59 23.69
CA ASN A 236 -10.29 -2.77 23.69
C ASN A 236 -9.22 -2.64 22.59
N LEU A 237 -8.15 -3.45 22.66
CA LEU A 237 -7.07 -3.42 21.66
C LEU A 237 -7.58 -3.75 20.26
N ARG A 238 -8.50 -4.72 20.17
CA ARG A 238 -9.10 -5.15 18.88
C ARG A 238 -9.89 -4.06 18.15
N ASP A 239 -10.36 -3.06 18.90
CA ASP A 239 -11.19 -1.96 18.41
C ASP A 239 -10.42 -0.61 18.38
N SER A 240 -9.10 -0.63 18.57
CA SER A 240 -8.28 0.58 18.71
C SER A 240 -7.84 1.20 17.38
N ASN A 241 -8.20 0.60 16.25
CA ASN A 241 -7.79 1.03 14.91
C ASN A 241 -8.84 1.84 14.14
N LEU A 242 -9.59 2.70 14.84
CA LEU A 242 -10.67 3.52 14.26
C LEU A 242 -10.22 4.80 13.56
N SER A 243 -8.98 5.24 13.73
CA SER A 243 -8.45 6.37 12.96
C SER A 243 -8.07 5.91 11.56
N PRO A 244 -8.40 6.68 10.50
CA PRO A 244 -7.92 6.39 9.14
C PRO A 244 -6.40 6.62 8.99
N ASP A 245 -5.77 7.31 9.94
CA ASP A 245 -4.31 7.44 10.01
C ASP A 245 -3.75 6.27 10.82
N TYR A 246 -2.99 5.39 10.16
CA TYR A 246 -2.44 4.18 10.79
C TYR A 246 -1.49 4.52 11.94
N TYR A 247 -0.70 5.59 11.83
CA TYR A 247 0.18 6.00 12.91
C TYR A 247 -0.62 6.39 14.16
N ALA A 248 -1.69 7.19 14.00
CA ALA A 248 -2.57 7.55 15.11
C ALA A 248 -3.26 6.33 15.73
N SER A 249 -3.76 5.40 14.89
CA SER A 249 -4.32 4.12 15.35
C SER A 249 -3.30 3.27 16.12
N MET A 250 -2.04 3.21 15.68
CA MET A 250 -1.00 2.45 16.37
C MET A 250 -0.53 3.12 17.65
N GLN A 251 -0.58 4.45 17.76
CA GLN A 251 -0.37 5.14 19.04
C GLN A 251 -1.48 4.77 20.05
N GLN A 252 -2.75 4.74 19.61
CA GLN A 252 -3.85 4.32 20.47
C GLN A 252 -3.73 2.84 20.89
N PHE A 253 -3.35 1.96 19.94
CA PHE A 253 -3.07 0.56 20.23
C PHE A 253 -1.94 0.42 21.24
N GLU A 254 -0.82 1.13 21.04
CA GLU A 254 0.35 1.05 21.93
C GLU A 254 0.02 1.56 23.35
N GLU A 255 -0.81 2.59 23.49
CA GLU A 255 -1.29 3.06 24.80
C GLU A 255 -2.01 1.95 25.57
N LEU A 256 -2.92 1.24 24.90
CA LEU A 256 -3.63 0.10 25.48
C LEU A 256 -2.69 -1.06 25.75
N TYR A 257 -1.79 -1.35 24.81
CA TYR A 257 -0.82 -2.46 24.91
C TYR A 257 0.08 -2.28 26.13
N ASN A 258 0.57 -1.05 26.35
CA ASN A 258 1.39 -0.70 27.51
C ASN A 258 0.65 -0.81 28.85
N ALA A 259 -0.69 -0.85 28.81
CA ALA A 259 -1.56 -1.06 29.97
C ALA A 259 -2.01 -2.53 30.13
N THR A 260 -1.42 -3.47 29.39
CA THR A 260 -1.64 -4.91 29.58
C THR A 260 -0.62 -5.54 30.53
N GLN A 261 -0.99 -6.64 31.19
CA GLN A 261 -0.04 -7.46 31.97
C GLN A 261 0.90 -8.26 31.06
N ALA A 262 0.47 -8.59 29.83
CA ALA A 262 1.22 -9.42 28.89
C ALA A 262 2.17 -8.62 27.97
N LYS A 263 2.36 -7.32 28.23
CA LYS A 263 3.19 -6.46 27.38
C LYS A 263 4.64 -6.94 27.30
N LYS A 264 5.22 -6.81 26.13
CA LYS A 264 6.66 -6.97 25.88
C LYS A 264 7.20 -5.69 25.26
N GLU A 265 8.50 -5.46 25.42
CA GLU A 265 9.18 -4.39 24.67
C GLU A 265 9.19 -4.73 23.17
N ILE A 266 8.76 -3.77 22.37
CA ILE A 266 8.67 -3.85 20.90
C ILE A 266 9.32 -2.61 20.29
N ASP A 267 9.90 -2.75 19.11
CA ASP A 267 10.50 -1.66 18.30
C ASP A 267 9.49 -1.06 17.30
N GLY A 268 8.41 -1.78 17.00
CA GLY A 268 7.38 -1.36 16.06
C GLY A 268 6.22 -2.34 15.94
N ILE A 269 5.22 -1.94 15.17
CA ILE A 269 4.00 -2.69 14.88
C ILE A 269 3.85 -2.84 13.37
N VAL A 270 3.63 -4.06 12.90
CA VAL A 270 3.38 -4.37 11.49
C VAL A 270 1.97 -4.94 11.37
N ALA A 271 1.08 -4.29 10.63
CA ALA A 271 -0.25 -4.80 10.37
C ALA A 271 -0.33 -5.42 8.99
N LEU A 272 -0.92 -6.61 8.88
CA LEU A 272 -1.17 -7.28 7.61
C LEU A 272 -2.61 -7.80 7.57
N ASP A 273 -3.21 -7.79 6.39
CA ASP A 273 -4.57 -8.28 6.18
C ASP A 273 -4.63 -9.60 5.38
N THR A 274 -5.84 -10.10 5.11
CA THR A 274 -6.00 -11.39 4.44
C THR A 274 -5.55 -11.35 2.98
N GLU A 275 -5.55 -10.18 2.33
CA GLU A 275 -5.07 -10.03 0.95
C GLU A 275 -3.55 -10.21 0.86
N PHE A 276 -2.79 -9.75 1.86
CA PHE A 276 -1.35 -10.06 1.93
C PHE A 276 -1.11 -11.57 2.02
N VAL A 277 -1.84 -12.27 2.90
CA VAL A 277 -1.70 -13.72 3.08
C VAL A 277 -2.04 -14.45 1.77
N LEU A 278 -3.15 -14.10 1.12
CA LEU A 278 -3.56 -14.69 -0.16
C LEU A 278 -2.51 -14.44 -1.26
N ALA A 279 -1.96 -13.24 -1.34
CA ALA A 279 -0.96 -12.89 -2.34
C ALA A 279 0.35 -13.68 -2.15
N MET A 280 0.79 -13.84 -0.90
CA MET A 280 1.97 -14.66 -0.57
C MET A 280 1.73 -16.14 -0.88
N MET A 281 0.57 -16.68 -0.50
CA MET A 281 0.23 -18.07 -0.81
C MET A 281 0.12 -18.37 -2.29
N LYS A 282 -0.29 -17.42 -3.14
CA LYS A 282 -0.27 -17.60 -4.60
C LYS A 282 1.13 -17.82 -5.15
N VAL A 283 2.15 -17.25 -4.52
CA VAL A 283 3.56 -17.44 -4.90
C VAL A 283 4.12 -18.73 -4.31
N LEU A 284 3.77 -19.03 -3.05
CA LEU A 284 4.32 -20.18 -2.33
C LEU A 284 3.61 -21.50 -2.64
N GLY A 285 2.36 -21.45 -3.09
CA GLY A 285 1.45 -22.59 -3.18
C GLY A 285 0.89 -23.03 -1.82
N PRO A 286 0.10 -24.12 -1.78
CA PRO A 286 -0.63 -24.59 -0.60
C PRO A 286 0.20 -24.76 0.68
N ILE A 287 -0.38 -24.46 1.84
CA ILE A 287 0.32 -24.54 3.14
C ILE A 287 -0.40 -25.55 4.03
N ASP A 288 0.35 -26.47 4.63
CA ASP A 288 -0.19 -27.42 5.60
C ASP A 288 -0.02 -26.88 7.02
N ALA A 289 -1.10 -26.77 7.78
CA ALA A 289 -1.07 -26.35 9.18
C ALA A 289 -2.18 -27.07 9.96
N TYR A 290 -1.88 -27.51 11.19
CA TYR A 290 -2.83 -28.22 12.06
C TYR A 290 -3.52 -29.45 11.41
N GLY A 291 -2.83 -30.13 10.50
CA GLY A 291 -3.39 -31.29 9.78
C GLY A 291 -4.43 -30.91 8.71
N ALA A 292 -4.63 -29.63 8.43
CA ALA A 292 -5.42 -29.12 7.31
C ALA A 292 -4.50 -28.52 6.23
N LYS A 293 -4.94 -28.61 4.99
CA LYS A 293 -4.24 -28.03 3.83
C LYS A 293 -4.95 -26.76 3.39
N PHE A 294 -4.30 -25.62 3.56
CA PHE A 294 -4.79 -24.31 3.18
C PHE A 294 -4.42 -23.99 1.72
N THR A 295 -5.40 -23.59 0.93
CA THR A 295 -5.20 -23.18 -0.47
C THR A 295 -5.86 -21.83 -0.75
N THR A 296 -5.50 -21.23 -1.89
CA THR A 296 -6.12 -20.01 -2.40
C THR A 296 -7.25 -20.30 -3.39
N ASP A 297 -7.66 -21.56 -3.53
CA ASP A 297 -8.71 -21.97 -4.45
C ASP A 297 -10.05 -21.47 -3.92
N GLU A 298 -10.95 -21.05 -4.80
CA GLU A 298 -12.29 -20.64 -4.37
C GLU A 298 -13.13 -21.87 -4.00
N VAL A 299 -13.87 -21.76 -2.89
CA VAL A 299 -14.85 -22.78 -2.48
C VAL A 299 -16.27 -22.25 -2.64
N GLU A 300 -17.14 -23.07 -3.24
CA GLU A 300 -18.53 -22.69 -3.54
C GLU A 300 -19.34 -22.33 -2.29
N ALA A 301 -19.04 -22.98 -1.16
CA ALA A 301 -19.77 -22.79 0.10
C ALA A 301 -19.80 -21.32 0.57
N CYS A 302 -18.73 -20.56 0.34
CA CYS A 302 -18.65 -19.13 0.66
C CYS A 302 -18.39 -18.25 -0.56
N ALA A 303 -18.21 -18.79 -1.77
CA ALA A 303 -17.70 -18.04 -2.92
C ALA A 303 -16.45 -17.20 -2.56
N CYS A 304 -15.54 -17.81 -1.80
CA CYS A 304 -14.36 -17.16 -1.24
C CYS A 304 -13.17 -18.14 -1.25
N PRO A 305 -11.93 -17.66 -1.12
CA PRO A 305 -10.76 -18.53 -0.99
C PRO A 305 -10.89 -19.52 0.17
N GLN A 306 -10.48 -20.77 -0.06
CA GLN A 306 -10.57 -21.87 0.89
C GLN A 306 -9.95 -21.54 2.25
N ILE A 307 -8.78 -20.89 2.24
CA ILE A 307 -8.13 -20.45 3.49
C ILE A 307 -9.03 -19.56 4.36
N ILE A 308 -9.77 -18.62 3.75
CA ILE A 308 -10.68 -17.76 4.50
C ILE A 308 -11.78 -18.63 5.11
N TYR A 309 -12.39 -19.50 4.30
CA TYR A 309 -13.44 -20.41 4.78
C TYR A 309 -12.99 -21.29 5.94
N GLU A 310 -11.82 -21.94 5.82
CA GLU A 310 -11.29 -22.83 6.85
C GLU A 310 -10.91 -22.06 8.12
N LEU A 311 -10.28 -20.88 8.02
CA LEU A 311 -9.96 -20.06 9.20
C LEU A 311 -11.22 -19.62 9.95
N GLU A 312 -12.26 -19.18 9.23
CA GLU A 312 -13.55 -18.85 9.84
C GLU A 312 -14.22 -20.08 10.46
N LYS A 313 -14.04 -21.27 9.87
CA LYS A 313 -14.50 -22.52 10.45
C LYS A 313 -13.77 -22.88 11.75
N PHE A 314 -12.45 -22.67 11.81
CA PHE A 314 -11.68 -22.84 13.04
C PHE A 314 -12.14 -21.87 14.15
N ALA A 315 -12.46 -20.63 13.80
CA ALA A 315 -12.90 -19.60 14.73
C ALA A 315 -14.36 -19.77 15.19
N ASP A 316 -15.31 -19.83 14.25
CA ASP A 316 -16.74 -19.62 14.48
C ASP A 316 -17.59 -20.90 14.53
N GLU A 317 -17.06 -22.06 14.09
CA GLU A 317 -17.85 -23.29 14.13
C GLU A 317 -18.06 -23.76 15.59
N PRO A 318 -19.31 -24.02 16.01
CA PRO A 318 -19.59 -24.62 17.31
C PRO A 318 -19.03 -26.05 17.36
N VAL A 319 -18.24 -26.36 18.38
CA VAL A 319 -17.73 -27.72 18.63
C VAL A 319 -18.08 -28.14 20.05
N ALA A 320 -18.31 -29.44 20.25
CA ALA A 320 -18.71 -30.01 21.53
C ALA A 320 -17.56 -30.18 22.56
N TYR A 321 -16.37 -29.65 22.29
CA TYR A 321 -15.18 -29.78 23.13
C TYR A 321 -14.43 -28.44 23.24
N GLU A 322 -13.58 -28.30 24.27
CA GLU A 322 -12.80 -27.06 24.48
C GLU A 322 -11.87 -26.77 23.30
N LYS A 323 -11.98 -25.56 22.72
CA LYS A 323 -11.23 -25.10 21.54
C LYS A 323 -9.71 -24.90 21.76
N GLY A 324 -9.15 -25.33 22.90
CA GLY A 324 -7.82 -24.92 23.41
C GLY A 324 -6.65 -25.00 22.42
N ALA A 325 -6.58 -26.03 21.57
CA ALA A 325 -5.49 -26.19 20.60
C ALA A 325 -5.69 -25.44 19.26
N ARG A 326 -6.89 -24.92 18.97
CA ARG A 326 -7.21 -24.23 17.70
C ARG A 326 -6.86 -22.74 17.69
N LYS A 327 -6.59 -22.15 18.86
CA LYS A 327 -6.49 -20.70 19.06
C LYS A 327 -5.25 -20.04 18.44
N ASP A 328 -4.21 -20.82 18.14
CA ASP A 328 -2.96 -20.30 17.54
C ASP A 328 -2.82 -20.63 16.04
N ILE A 329 -3.91 -21.07 15.38
CA ILE A 329 -3.92 -21.47 13.95
C ILE A 329 -3.29 -20.40 13.05
N ILE A 330 -3.60 -19.12 13.30
CA ILE A 330 -3.09 -18.01 12.49
C ILE A 330 -1.56 -17.92 12.63
N GLY A 331 -1.00 -17.98 13.83
CA GLY A 331 0.45 -17.90 13.98
C GLY A 331 1.19 -19.12 13.48
N VAL A 332 0.65 -20.33 13.65
CA VAL A 332 1.24 -21.53 13.05
C VAL A 332 1.20 -21.45 11.54
N LEU A 333 0.08 -21.04 10.94
CA LEU A 333 -0.03 -20.86 9.49
C LEU A 333 0.99 -19.83 8.98
N MET A 334 1.18 -18.73 9.70
CA MET A 334 2.16 -17.70 9.37
C MET A 334 3.60 -18.20 9.52
N GLN A 335 3.89 -18.98 10.55
CA GLN A 335 5.20 -19.62 10.71
C GLN A 335 5.48 -20.58 9.55
N GLN A 336 4.51 -21.43 9.18
CA GLN A 336 4.64 -22.33 8.03
C GLN A 336 4.79 -21.56 6.71
N MET A 337 4.07 -20.45 6.54
CA MET A 337 4.20 -19.57 5.37
C MET A 337 5.60 -18.95 5.29
N MET A 338 6.13 -18.47 6.41
CA MET A 338 7.45 -17.89 6.51
C MET A 338 8.56 -18.92 6.28
N ASP A 339 8.46 -20.10 6.89
CA ASP A 339 9.38 -21.21 6.68
C ASP A 339 9.38 -21.64 5.20
N LYS A 340 8.20 -21.70 4.58
CA LYS A 340 8.07 -21.99 3.15
C LYS A 340 8.65 -20.89 2.26
N ALA A 341 8.48 -19.62 2.64
CA ALA A 341 9.06 -18.49 1.92
C ALA A 341 10.59 -18.49 1.97
N PHE A 342 11.17 -18.77 3.14
CA PHE A 342 12.62 -18.90 3.26
C PHE A 342 13.13 -20.12 2.52
N ASN A 343 12.42 -21.25 2.53
CA ASN A 343 12.85 -22.44 1.78
C ASN A 343 12.45 -22.42 0.30
N ALA A 344 11.90 -21.33 -0.21
CA ALA A 344 11.46 -21.22 -1.60
C ALA A 344 12.67 -21.21 -2.58
N PRO A 345 12.50 -21.74 -3.80
CA PRO A 345 13.50 -21.65 -4.85
C PRO A 345 13.95 -20.20 -5.11
N LYS A 346 15.20 -20.00 -5.53
CA LYS A 346 15.75 -18.67 -5.87
C LYS A 346 14.86 -17.91 -6.86
N SER A 347 14.28 -18.62 -7.83
CA SER A 347 13.39 -18.05 -8.84
C SER A 347 12.08 -17.48 -8.27
N SER A 348 11.67 -17.86 -7.07
CA SER A 348 10.49 -17.32 -6.39
C SER A 348 10.74 -16.00 -5.66
N TRP A 349 11.99 -15.71 -5.28
CA TRP A 349 12.34 -14.52 -4.48
C TRP A 349 11.96 -13.18 -5.13
N PRO A 350 12.19 -12.95 -6.44
CA PRO A 350 11.71 -11.73 -7.09
C PRO A 350 10.20 -11.55 -6.98
N ASN A 351 9.42 -12.64 -7.09
CA ASN A 351 7.98 -12.60 -6.96
C ASN A 351 7.54 -12.36 -5.50
N LEU A 352 8.20 -12.97 -4.51
CA LEU A 352 7.91 -12.73 -3.09
C LEU A 352 8.18 -11.28 -2.69
N LEU A 353 9.31 -10.72 -3.11
CA LEU A 353 9.65 -9.32 -2.88
C LEU A 353 8.67 -8.38 -3.61
N GLY A 354 8.37 -8.68 -4.87
CA GLY A 354 7.38 -7.93 -5.64
C GLY A 354 6.01 -7.93 -4.97
N THR A 355 5.53 -9.08 -4.51
CA THR A 355 4.27 -9.23 -3.77
C THR A 355 4.28 -8.41 -2.47
N THR A 356 5.38 -8.44 -1.71
CA THR A 356 5.49 -7.68 -0.46
C THR A 356 5.46 -6.17 -0.71
N ILE A 357 6.18 -5.69 -1.73
CA ILE A 357 6.19 -4.28 -2.11
C ILE A 357 4.80 -3.84 -2.62
N THR A 358 4.14 -4.68 -3.41
CA THR A 358 2.77 -4.42 -3.86
C THR A 358 1.83 -4.32 -2.65
N ALA A 359 1.89 -5.24 -1.70
CA ALA A 359 1.07 -5.19 -0.49
C ALA A 359 1.32 -3.92 0.35
N LEU A 360 2.56 -3.46 0.47
CA LEU A 360 2.88 -2.19 1.13
C LEU A 360 2.24 -0.99 0.40
N ARG A 361 2.34 -0.95 -0.93
CA ARG A 361 1.77 0.13 -1.75
C ARG A 361 0.24 0.12 -1.77
N GLU A 362 -0.35 -1.06 -1.78
CA GLU A 362 -1.80 -1.28 -1.77
C GLU A 362 -2.39 -1.23 -0.35
N LYS A 363 -1.56 -0.98 0.68
CA LYS A 363 -1.96 -0.88 2.10
C LYS A 363 -2.58 -2.16 2.65
N HIS A 364 -2.09 -3.30 2.18
CA HIS A 364 -2.32 -4.64 2.74
C HIS A 364 -1.23 -5.07 3.73
N LEU A 365 -0.13 -4.29 3.78
CA LEU A 365 0.91 -4.36 4.79
C LEU A 365 1.23 -2.92 5.23
N LEU A 366 1.19 -2.62 6.53
CA LEU A 366 1.41 -1.28 7.08
C LEU A 366 2.46 -1.31 8.20
N LEU A 367 3.33 -0.30 8.21
CA LEU A 367 4.50 -0.22 9.10
C LEU A 367 4.40 0.92 10.10
N TYR A 368 4.63 0.61 11.37
CA TYR A 368 4.75 1.58 12.46
C TYR A 368 6.03 1.30 13.23
N PHE A 369 6.83 2.32 13.46
CA PHE A 369 8.08 2.25 14.22
C PHE A 369 8.08 3.28 15.34
N LYS A 370 8.62 2.90 16.49
CA LYS A 370 8.76 3.82 17.63
C LYS A 370 9.89 4.83 17.45
N ARG A 371 10.93 4.43 16.72
CA ARG A 371 12.07 5.31 16.43
C ARG A 371 11.71 6.26 15.30
N ALA A 372 11.83 7.56 15.56
CA ALA A 372 11.46 8.62 14.63
C ALA A 372 12.13 8.48 13.25
N ASN A 373 13.42 8.17 13.19
CA ASN A 373 14.13 7.99 11.92
C ASN A 373 13.60 6.83 11.06
N LEU A 374 13.17 5.73 11.70
CA LEU A 374 12.57 4.58 11.01
C LEU A 374 11.15 4.90 10.54
N GLN A 375 10.38 5.57 11.40
CA GLN A 375 9.02 5.99 11.10
C GLN A 375 8.97 6.97 9.93
N GLU A 376 9.80 8.01 9.96
CA GLU A 376 9.92 8.99 8.88
C GLU A 376 10.31 8.35 7.54
N ALA A 377 11.16 7.32 7.57
CA ALA A 377 11.53 6.59 6.37
C ALA A 377 10.36 5.81 5.76
N ALA A 378 9.54 5.15 6.59
CA ALA A 378 8.32 4.47 6.14
C ALA A 378 7.24 5.44 5.64
N GLU A 379 7.13 6.62 6.28
CA GLU A 379 6.18 7.66 5.90
C GLU A 379 6.50 8.28 4.54
N LYS A 380 7.78 8.55 4.25
CA LYS A 380 8.22 9.16 2.99
C LYS A 380 7.82 8.35 1.75
N ILE A 381 7.71 7.04 1.89
CA ILE A 381 7.32 6.12 0.81
C ILE A 381 5.88 5.61 0.96
N ASN A 382 5.09 6.21 1.85
CA ASN A 382 3.69 5.89 2.07
C ASN A 382 3.41 4.46 2.59
N PHE A 383 4.37 3.84 3.29
CA PHE A 383 4.20 2.50 3.90
C PHE A 383 3.66 2.57 5.33
N ALA A 384 3.56 3.77 5.90
CA ALA A 384 3.07 4.00 7.25
C ALA A 384 1.58 4.37 7.34
N GLY A 385 0.83 4.27 6.23
CA GLY A 385 -0.63 4.47 6.22
C GLY A 385 -1.11 5.83 6.78
N ARG A 386 -0.31 6.88 6.62
CA ARG A 386 -0.66 8.24 7.10
C ARG A 386 -1.80 8.83 6.29
N LEU A 387 -2.56 9.73 6.90
CA LEU A 387 -3.50 10.58 6.17
C LEU A 387 -2.74 11.73 5.50
N ASN A 388 -2.79 11.84 4.18
CA ASN A 388 -1.94 12.79 3.47
C ASN A 388 -2.41 14.24 3.69
N GLN A 389 -1.45 15.13 3.91
CA GLN A 389 -1.65 16.57 3.69
C GLN A 389 -1.34 16.85 2.23
N TYR A 390 -2.26 17.51 1.52
CA TYR A 390 -2.17 17.63 0.07
C TYR A 390 -2.51 19.05 -0.37
N ASP A 391 -1.62 19.63 -1.19
CA ASP A 391 -1.80 20.95 -1.80
C ASP A 391 -2.63 20.85 -3.09
N GLY A 392 -3.94 20.70 -2.88
CA GLY A 392 -4.93 20.50 -3.94
C GLY A 392 -6.26 19.98 -3.36
N ASP A 393 -7.08 19.39 -4.22
CA ASP A 393 -8.30 18.71 -3.77
C ASP A 393 -7.96 17.33 -3.22
N TYR A 394 -8.70 16.88 -2.21
CA TYR A 394 -8.46 15.66 -1.47
C TYR A 394 -9.74 14.84 -1.37
N PHE A 395 -9.62 13.53 -1.47
CA PHE A 395 -10.75 12.63 -1.33
C PHE A 395 -10.33 11.29 -0.75
N LEU A 396 -10.99 10.88 0.33
CA LEU A 396 -10.90 9.54 0.91
C LEU A 396 -12.28 9.14 1.41
N ILE A 397 -12.73 7.95 1.01
CA ILE A 397 -13.82 7.23 1.69
C ILE A 397 -13.16 6.29 2.69
N ASN A 398 -13.58 6.37 3.95
CA ASN A 398 -13.10 5.51 5.02
C ASN A 398 -14.28 4.87 5.77
N GLU A 399 -14.35 3.55 5.70
CA GLU A 399 -15.46 2.74 6.19
C GLU A 399 -15.06 1.91 7.41
N THR A 400 -16.06 1.55 8.21
CA THR A 400 -15.92 0.74 9.42
C THR A 400 -17.16 -0.13 9.57
N ASN A 401 -16.99 -1.42 9.30
CA ASN A 401 -18.05 -2.40 9.39
C ASN A 401 -18.28 -2.82 10.86
N PHE A 402 -19.25 -2.22 11.55
CA PHE A 402 -19.64 -2.62 12.89
C PHE A 402 -20.61 -3.82 12.93
N ALA A 403 -20.73 -4.58 11.84
CA ALA A 403 -21.31 -5.92 11.87
C ALA A 403 -20.25 -6.95 12.32
N GLY A 404 -20.70 -8.04 12.95
CA GLY A 404 -19.82 -9.17 13.31
C GLY A 404 -19.70 -10.24 12.21
N ALA A 405 -20.41 -10.09 11.10
CA ALA A 405 -20.35 -11.00 9.96
C ALA A 405 -19.32 -10.52 8.93
N LYS A 406 -18.82 -11.44 8.11
CA LYS A 406 -17.77 -11.20 7.11
C LYS A 406 -18.29 -10.56 5.81
N SER A 407 -19.21 -9.61 5.95
CA SER A 407 -19.98 -9.03 4.85
C SER A 407 -19.10 -8.34 3.79
N ASN A 408 -17.94 -7.81 4.15
CA ASN A 408 -17.00 -7.19 3.19
C ASN A 408 -16.41 -8.22 2.20
N LEU A 409 -16.62 -9.53 2.39
CA LEU A 409 -16.37 -10.54 1.33
C LEU A 409 -17.20 -10.29 0.06
N TYR A 410 -18.40 -9.73 0.22
CA TYR A 410 -19.43 -9.76 -0.81
C TYR A 410 -19.90 -8.38 -1.24
N VAL A 411 -19.76 -7.37 -0.37
CA VAL A 411 -20.19 -6.00 -0.66
C VAL A 411 -19.35 -5.42 -1.79
N GLN A 412 -20.02 -4.89 -2.80
CA GLN A 412 -19.42 -4.24 -3.95
C GLN A 412 -19.73 -2.75 -3.90
N GLU A 413 -18.71 -1.92 -4.13
CA GLU A 413 -18.83 -0.46 -4.14
C GLU A 413 -18.42 0.12 -5.50
N LYS A 414 -19.21 1.09 -5.96
CA LYS A 414 -18.89 1.95 -7.10
C LYS A 414 -19.02 3.42 -6.71
N VAL A 415 -17.96 4.18 -6.94
CA VAL A 415 -17.85 5.59 -6.61
C VAL A 415 -17.84 6.43 -7.89
N LYS A 416 -18.72 7.43 -7.96
CA LYS A 416 -18.72 8.44 -9.01
C LYS A 416 -18.57 9.81 -8.39
N GLN A 417 -17.66 10.63 -8.91
CA GLN A 417 -17.49 12.01 -8.47
C GLN A 417 -17.45 12.95 -9.67
N THR A 418 -18.28 13.99 -9.62
CA THR A 418 -18.28 15.08 -10.59
C THR A 418 -17.84 16.36 -9.92
N VAL A 419 -16.91 17.09 -10.54
CA VAL A 419 -16.34 18.34 -10.04
C VAL A 419 -16.57 19.46 -11.05
N LYS A 420 -17.12 20.57 -10.57
CA LYS A 420 -17.41 21.77 -11.37
C LYS A 420 -16.89 23.01 -10.66
N LYS A 421 -16.70 24.08 -11.43
CA LYS A 421 -16.44 25.41 -10.87
C LYS A 421 -17.72 25.93 -10.22
N GLY A 422 -17.64 26.25 -8.93
CA GLY A 422 -18.72 26.91 -8.19
C GLY A 422 -18.58 28.44 -8.18
N LYS A 423 -19.39 29.08 -7.34
CA LYS A 423 -19.29 30.53 -7.05
C LYS A 423 -18.12 30.82 -6.10
N ASP A 424 -17.67 32.08 -6.08
CA ASP A 424 -16.71 32.62 -5.10
C ASP A 424 -15.37 31.85 -4.98
N ASN A 425 -14.90 31.30 -6.10
CA ASN A 425 -13.69 30.46 -6.17
C ASN A 425 -13.76 29.12 -5.42
N ASN A 426 -14.96 28.63 -5.11
CA ASN A 426 -15.17 27.29 -4.59
C ASN A 426 -15.37 26.27 -5.72
N LEU A 427 -15.15 24.99 -5.41
CA LEU A 427 -15.59 23.88 -6.25
C LEU A 427 -16.96 23.40 -5.80
N GLU A 428 -17.79 23.01 -6.76
CA GLU A 428 -19.03 22.27 -6.51
C GLU A 428 -18.78 20.81 -6.88
N LYS A 429 -18.98 19.91 -5.93
CA LYS A 429 -18.75 18.48 -6.08
C LYS A 429 -20.03 17.71 -5.85
N LYS A 430 -20.26 16.70 -6.68
CA LYS A 430 -21.29 15.70 -6.50
C LYS A 430 -20.64 14.34 -6.39
N LEU A 431 -20.80 13.71 -5.24
CA LEU A 431 -20.38 12.34 -4.96
C LEU A 431 -21.60 11.43 -5.01
N THR A 432 -21.45 10.29 -5.66
CA THR A 432 -22.43 9.21 -5.69
C THR A 432 -21.72 7.92 -5.32
N ILE A 433 -22.22 7.22 -4.30
CA ILE A 433 -21.71 5.91 -3.91
C ILE A 433 -22.84 4.89 -4.07
N GLU A 434 -22.56 3.83 -4.81
CA GLU A 434 -23.47 2.73 -5.11
C GLU A 434 -22.92 1.44 -4.47
N TYR A 435 -23.71 0.85 -3.58
CA TYR A 435 -23.43 -0.44 -2.96
C TYR A 435 -24.33 -1.53 -3.52
N LYS A 436 -23.76 -2.72 -3.69
CA LYS A 436 -24.49 -3.94 -4.02
C LYS A 436 -24.02 -5.09 -3.15
N TYR A 437 -24.97 -5.84 -2.59
CA TYR A 437 -24.69 -7.03 -1.79
C TYR A 437 -25.32 -8.26 -2.45
N PRO A 438 -24.67 -8.87 -3.46
CA PRO A 438 -25.28 -9.90 -4.31
C PRO A 438 -25.45 -11.28 -3.63
N ARG A 439 -24.87 -11.49 -2.45
CA ARG A 439 -24.88 -12.77 -1.74
C ARG A 439 -26.19 -12.91 -0.95
N LYS A 440 -26.75 -14.12 -0.91
CA LYS A 440 -27.90 -14.48 -0.06
C LYS A 440 -27.49 -14.50 1.42
N MET A 441 -28.42 -14.10 2.29
CA MET A 441 -28.20 -14.11 3.75
C MET A 441 -27.93 -15.53 4.27
N ASP A 442 -26.90 -15.67 5.10
CA ASP A 442 -26.60 -16.91 5.82
C ASP A 442 -27.48 -17.02 7.10
N ASN A 443 -27.58 -18.23 7.67
CA ASN A 443 -28.23 -18.39 8.96
C ASN A 443 -27.34 -17.88 10.10
N CYS A 444 -27.55 -16.63 10.48
CA CYS A 444 -26.83 -15.95 11.55
C CYS A 444 -27.47 -16.12 12.94
N SER A 445 -28.39 -17.07 13.12
CA SER A 445 -28.93 -17.40 14.45
C SER A 445 -27.84 -17.93 15.38
N LEU A 446 -27.92 -17.57 16.66
CA LEU A 446 -27.08 -18.14 17.73
C LEU A 446 -27.37 -19.63 17.96
N GLU A 447 -28.55 -20.11 17.56
CA GLU A 447 -28.98 -21.51 17.70
C GLU A 447 -28.64 -22.36 16.45
N ARG A 448 -27.81 -21.86 15.54
CA ARG A 448 -27.44 -22.60 14.33
C ARG A 448 -26.74 -23.91 14.68
N GLN A 449 -27.18 -25.00 14.07
CA GLN A 449 -26.61 -26.35 14.28
C GLN A 449 -25.37 -26.63 13.43
N GLY A 450 -25.04 -25.74 12.50
CA GLY A 450 -23.86 -25.84 11.63
C GLY A 450 -23.76 -24.68 10.65
N GLY A 451 -22.64 -24.60 9.94
CA GLY A 451 -22.35 -23.54 8.97
C GLY A 451 -21.86 -22.23 9.60
N LEU A 452 -21.48 -21.30 8.74
CA LEU A 452 -20.90 -20.01 9.10
C LEU A 452 -21.89 -18.87 8.84
N CYS A 453 -21.80 -17.81 9.65
CA CYS A 453 -22.48 -16.54 9.40
C CYS A 453 -21.51 -15.58 8.72
N LEU A 454 -21.28 -15.76 7.42
CA LEU A 454 -20.41 -14.87 6.66
C LEU A 454 -21.21 -13.72 6.06
N ALA A 455 -22.38 -14.02 5.51
CA ALA A 455 -23.28 -13.07 4.90
C ALA A 455 -24.40 -12.61 5.86
N GLY A 456 -24.07 -11.67 6.75
CA GLY A 456 -25.01 -11.00 7.65
C GLY A 456 -25.49 -9.64 7.13
N ILE A 457 -26.23 -8.90 7.96
CA ILE A 457 -26.56 -7.50 7.68
C ILE A 457 -25.25 -6.68 7.77
N TYR A 458 -24.90 -5.99 6.69
CA TYR A 458 -23.77 -5.07 6.67
C TYR A 458 -24.16 -3.79 7.42
N ARG A 459 -23.37 -3.39 8.40
CA ARG A 459 -23.62 -2.22 9.25
C ARG A 459 -22.39 -1.33 9.20
N ASP A 460 -22.44 -0.29 8.39
CA ASP A 460 -21.24 0.46 8.06
C ASP A 460 -21.31 1.90 8.53
N TRP A 461 -20.23 2.31 9.19
CA TRP A 461 -19.94 3.69 9.55
C TRP A 461 -19.00 4.28 8.50
N ILE A 462 -19.58 5.07 7.60
CA ILE A 462 -18.88 5.68 6.48
C ILE A 462 -18.46 7.10 6.82
N ARG A 463 -17.20 7.44 6.52
CA ARG A 463 -16.65 8.78 6.64
C ARG A 463 -16.01 9.21 5.32
N VAL A 464 -16.40 10.37 4.82
CA VAL A 464 -15.83 10.96 3.62
C VAL A 464 -14.95 12.14 4.00
N TYR A 465 -13.63 11.98 3.87
CA TYR A 465 -12.65 13.02 4.17
C TYR A 465 -12.40 13.88 2.93
N VAL A 466 -12.58 15.18 3.10
CA VAL A 466 -12.44 16.21 2.05
C VAL A 466 -11.64 17.41 2.59
N PRO A 467 -11.21 18.36 1.74
CA PRO A 467 -10.44 19.50 2.21
C PRO A 467 -11.17 20.29 3.30
N LYS A 468 -10.40 20.80 4.27
CA LYS A 468 -10.95 21.55 5.40
C LYS A 468 -11.80 22.73 4.92
N GLY A 469 -12.95 22.93 5.57
CA GLY A 469 -13.91 24.00 5.26
C GLY A 469 -14.89 23.65 4.14
N SER A 470 -14.87 22.41 3.64
CA SER A 470 -15.91 21.91 2.74
C SER A 470 -17.27 21.90 3.43
N LYS A 471 -18.36 22.07 2.66
CA LYS A 471 -19.72 22.11 3.21
C LYS A 471 -20.71 21.36 2.33
N ILE A 472 -21.46 20.44 2.92
CA ILE A 472 -22.61 19.76 2.34
C ILE A 472 -23.67 20.81 1.99
N THR A 473 -24.14 20.75 0.75
CA THR A 473 -25.26 21.54 0.26
C THR A 473 -26.53 20.71 0.13
N LYS A 474 -26.39 19.41 -0.15
CA LYS A 474 -27.51 18.47 -0.27
C LYS A 474 -27.05 17.03 -0.08
N THR A 475 -27.88 16.22 0.55
CA THR A 475 -27.74 14.76 0.57
C THR A 475 -29.00 14.10 0.02
N ASP A 476 -28.86 12.88 -0.51
CA ASP A 476 -29.94 12.01 -0.93
C ASP A 476 -29.60 10.55 -0.60
N GLY A 477 -30.59 9.76 -0.18
CA GLY A 477 -30.44 8.35 0.18
C GLY A 477 -29.83 8.05 1.57
N LEU A 478 -28.97 8.92 2.11
CA LEU A 478 -28.40 8.80 3.46
C LEU A 478 -28.17 10.19 4.08
N GLU A 479 -28.45 10.32 5.38
CA GLU A 479 -28.12 11.53 6.14
C GLU A 479 -26.65 11.53 6.53
N PHE A 480 -25.98 12.67 6.33
CA PHE A 480 -24.60 12.88 6.73
C PHE A 480 -24.50 14.06 7.69
N THR A 481 -23.60 13.93 8.66
CA THR A 481 -23.21 14.99 9.59
C THR A 481 -21.83 15.52 9.23
N GLU A 482 -21.63 16.83 9.40
CA GLU A 482 -20.34 17.47 9.17
C GLU A 482 -19.55 17.54 10.48
N THR A 483 -18.33 17.00 10.46
CA THR A 483 -17.38 17.06 11.58
C THR A 483 -15.99 17.47 11.09
N GLU A 484 -15.04 17.66 12.00
CA GLU A 484 -13.64 17.83 11.66
C GLU A 484 -12.82 16.72 12.33
N ASP A 485 -11.93 16.10 11.56
CA ASP A 485 -10.95 15.14 12.07
C ASP A 485 -9.64 15.25 11.27
N LEU A 486 -8.49 15.06 11.92
CA LEU A 486 -7.16 15.05 11.30
C LEU A 486 -6.93 16.19 10.27
N THR A 487 -7.33 17.41 10.66
CA THR A 487 -7.25 18.65 9.85
C THR A 487 -8.05 18.64 8.54
N LYS A 488 -9.07 17.79 8.43
CA LYS A 488 -9.97 17.70 7.28
C LYS A 488 -11.42 17.87 7.73
N THR A 489 -12.28 18.24 6.78
CA THR A 489 -13.72 18.13 6.98
C THR A 489 -14.12 16.70 6.69
N VAL A 490 -14.99 16.15 7.54
CA VAL A 490 -15.49 14.78 7.42
C VAL A 490 -17.00 14.81 7.29
N PHE A 491 -17.52 14.12 6.29
CA PHE A 491 -18.95 13.82 6.18
C PHE A 491 -19.18 12.41 6.71
N GLU A 492 -19.88 12.31 7.83
CA GLU A 492 -20.08 11.07 8.56
C GLU A 492 -21.53 10.58 8.45
N GLY A 493 -21.70 9.31 8.09
CA GLY A 493 -23.00 8.64 7.99
C GLY A 493 -22.93 7.20 8.50
N PHE A 494 -24.10 6.61 8.74
CA PHE A 494 -24.20 5.20 9.12
C PHE A 494 -25.38 4.55 8.41
N PHE A 495 -25.17 3.38 7.80
CA PHE A 495 -26.23 2.68 7.08
C PHE A 495 -26.20 1.18 7.32
N GLU A 496 -27.32 0.54 7.02
CA GLU A 496 -27.43 -0.92 6.99
C GLU A 496 -27.76 -1.38 5.57
N LEU A 497 -27.08 -2.43 5.11
CA LEU A 497 -27.33 -3.08 3.83
C LEU A 497 -27.57 -4.56 4.04
N ARG A 498 -28.77 -5.02 3.69
CA ARG A 498 -29.12 -6.43 3.75
C ARG A 498 -28.53 -7.21 2.57
N PRO A 499 -28.19 -8.50 2.75
CA PRO A 499 -27.89 -9.41 1.65
C PRO A 499 -28.99 -9.36 0.57
N GLU A 500 -28.60 -9.51 -0.69
CA GLU A 500 -29.39 -9.30 -1.92
C GLU A 500 -29.91 -7.86 -2.12
N GLY A 501 -29.50 -6.92 -1.27
CA GLY A 501 -29.85 -5.52 -1.35
C GLY A 501 -28.89 -4.68 -2.21
N SER A 502 -29.33 -3.45 -2.48
CA SER A 502 -28.51 -2.38 -3.05
C SER A 502 -28.84 -1.06 -2.36
N LEU A 503 -27.84 -0.21 -2.18
CA LEU A 503 -28.01 1.15 -1.64
C LEU A 503 -27.31 2.14 -2.56
N LYS A 504 -27.89 3.33 -2.70
CA LYS A 504 -27.25 4.45 -3.40
C LYS A 504 -27.47 5.71 -2.57
N PHE A 505 -26.41 6.47 -2.35
CA PHE A 505 -26.53 7.80 -1.78
C PHE A 505 -25.71 8.82 -2.56
N GLU A 506 -26.14 10.07 -2.48
CA GLU A 506 -25.55 11.21 -3.16
C GLU A 506 -25.23 12.32 -2.15
N ILE A 507 -24.05 12.93 -2.27
CA ILE A 507 -23.63 14.09 -1.49
C ILE A 507 -23.22 15.19 -2.47
N GLU A 508 -23.93 16.30 -2.44
CA GLU A 508 -23.51 17.53 -3.10
C GLU A 508 -22.90 18.45 -2.05
N TYR A 509 -21.71 18.97 -2.32
CA TYR A 509 -20.94 19.78 -1.38
C TYR A 509 -20.03 20.78 -2.10
N THR A 510 -19.61 21.80 -1.35
CA THR A 510 -18.64 22.80 -1.80
C THR A 510 -17.28 22.56 -1.18
N VAL A 511 -16.22 22.89 -1.90
CA VAL A 511 -14.83 22.82 -1.42
C VAL A 511 -14.17 24.18 -1.58
N PRO A 512 -13.54 24.75 -0.52
CA PRO A 512 -12.89 26.06 -0.57
C PRO A 512 -11.51 25.98 -1.23
N LEU A 513 -11.47 25.61 -2.51
CA LEU A 513 -10.26 25.45 -3.28
C LEU A 513 -10.31 26.27 -4.58
N LYS A 514 -9.39 27.22 -4.71
CA LYS A 514 -9.21 27.97 -5.95
C LYS A 514 -8.45 27.13 -6.97
N VAL A 515 -8.97 27.05 -8.19
CA VAL A 515 -8.33 26.35 -9.30
C VAL A 515 -8.11 27.31 -10.46
N ASP A 516 -6.85 27.45 -10.86
CA ASP A 516 -6.44 28.32 -11.97
C ASP A 516 -6.19 27.50 -13.26
N ASN A 517 -4.96 27.01 -13.49
CA ASN A 517 -4.60 26.34 -14.76
C ASN A 517 -4.74 24.81 -14.74
N GLN A 518 -4.63 24.21 -13.56
CA GLN A 518 -4.67 22.76 -13.37
C GLN A 518 -5.44 22.45 -12.10
N TYR A 519 -6.35 21.48 -12.19
CA TYR A 519 -7.02 20.87 -11.07
C TYR A 519 -6.27 19.59 -10.70
N LYS A 520 -5.81 19.49 -9.45
CA LYS A 520 -5.19 18.28 -8.92
C LYS A 520 -6.07 17.69 -7.83
N LEU A 521 -6.33 16.39 -7.90
CA LEU A 521 -7.11 15.64 -6.94
C LEU A 521 -6.30 14.44 -6.46
N LEU A 522 -6.03 14.35 -5.16
CA LEU A 522 -5.52 13.14 -4.55
C LEU A 522 -6.69 12.30 -4.04
N ILE A 523 -6.81 11.08 -4.58
CA ILE A 523 -7.73 10.05 -4.08
C ILE A 523 -6.91 9.06 -3.27
N GLN A 524 -7.10 9.06 -1.95
CA GLN A 524 -6.38 8.18 -1.05
C GLN A 524 -7.19 6.90 -0.83
N LYS A 525 -6.50 5.75 -0.81
CA LYS A 525 -7.05 4.43 -0.54
C LYS A 525 -7.04 4.13 0.97
N GLN A 526 -8.11 3.48 1.44
CA GLN A 526 -8.16 2.80 2.74
C GLN A 526 -7.52 1.40 2.66
N GLY A 527 -6.84 0.97 3.73
CA GLY A 527 -6.28 -0.39 3.84
C GLY A 527 -7.38 -1.47 3.81
N GLY A 528 -7.05 -2.69 3.38
CA GLY A 528 -8.01 -3.82 3.36
C GLY A 528 -9.04 -3.81 2.22
N ILE A 529 -9.25 -2.66 1.57
CA ILE A 529 -10.16 -2.58 0.42
C ILE A 529 -9.53 -3.14 -0.85
N LYS A 530 -10.34 -3.80 -1.68
CA LYS A 530 -9.96 -4.28 -3.02
C LYS A 530 -11.06 -4.07 -4.06
N GLY A 531 -10.68 -3.60 -5.25
CA GLY A 531 -11.53 -3.66 -6.44
C GLY A 531 -12.71 -2.66 -6.50
N HIS A 532 -12.79 -1.68 -5.60
CA HIS A 532 -13.80 -0.62 -5.68
C HIS A 532 -13.52 0.27 -6.90
N THR A 533 -14.56 0.51 -7.71
CA THR A 533 -14.42 1.20 -8.99
C THR A 533 -14.72 2.69 -8.86
N TYR A 534 -13.80 3.52 -9.33
CA TYR A 534 -13.90 4.98 -9.28
C TYR A 534 -14.07 5.56 -10.68
N GLU A 535 -15.06 6.43 -10.83
CA GLU A 535 -15.33 7.23 -12.03
C GLU A 535 -15.28 8.71 -11.66
N ILE A 536 -14.30 9.44 -12.21
CA ILE A 536 -14.08 10.85 -11.88
C ILE A 536 -14.28 11.70 -13.13
N GLU A 537 -15.14 12.70 -13.02
CA GLU A 537 -15.32 13.75 -14.02
C GLU A 537 -14.98 15.10 -13.40
N ALA A 538 -14.06 15.85 -13.99
CA ALA A 538 -13.73 17.19 -13.53
C ALA A 538 -13.75 18.16 -14.69
N PHE A 539 -14.52 19.25 -14.56
CA PHE A 539 -14.63 20.32 -15.56
C PHE A 539 -14.97 19.80 -16.97
N GLY A 540 -15.90 18.83 -17.04
CA GLY A 540 -16.34 18.19 -18.29
C GLY A 540 -15.37 17.17 -18.88
N LYS A 541 -14.21 16.93 -18.25
CA LYS A 541 -13.22 15.93 -18.68
C LYS A 541 -13.40 14.66 -17.83
N LYS A 542 -13.68 13.54 -18.51
CA LYS A 542 -13.89 12.23 -17.87
C LYS A 542 -12.60 11.44 -17.79
N GLN A 543 -12.29 10.94 -16.60
CA GLN A 543 -11.27 9.91 -16.41
C GLN A 543 -11.90 8.55 -16.69
N LYS A 544 -11.19 7.67 -17.43
CA LYS A 544 -11.61 6.28 -17.61
C LYS A 544 -11.76 5.62 -16.23
N ALA A 545 -12.85 4.87 -16.02
CA ALA A 545 -13.08 4.11 -14.79
C ALA A 545 -11.85 3.26 -14.42
N PHE A 546 -11.52 3.22 -13.14
CA PHE A 546 -10.37 2.48 -12.62
C PHE A 546 -10.66 1.88 -11.24
N PRO A 547 -10.05 0.73 -10.89
CA PRO A 547 -9.99 0.27 -9.51
C PRO A 547 -9.03 1.15 -8.70
N LEU A 548 -9.40 1.48 -7.46
CA LEU A 548 -8.51 2.20 -6.54
C LEU A 548 -7.68 1.22 -5.71
N ASP A 549 -6.64 0.65 -6.33
CA ASP A 549 -5.74 -0.31 -5.67
C ASP A 549 -4.59 0.37 -4.92
N THR A 550 -4.24 1.60 -5.29
CA THR A 550 -3.25 2.44 -4.60
C THR A 550 -3.74 3.89 -4.56
N ASP A 551 -3.13 4.72 -3.71
CA ASP A 551 -3.36 6.17 -3.73
C ASP A 551 -3.11 6.72 -5.13
N LYS A 552 -4.00 7.60 -5.59
CA LYS A 552 -4.01 8.07 -6.97
C LYS A 552 -4.16 9.58 -7.06
N GLU A 553 -3.15 10.22 -7.64
CA GLU A 553 -3.23 11.62 -8.04
C GLU A 553 -3.79 11.73 -9.47
N LEU A 554 -4.81 12.56 -9.64
CA LEU A 554 -5.39 12.91 -10.94
C LEU A 554 -5.13 14.39 -11.22
N ILE A 555 -4.60 14.69 -12.41
CA ILE A 555 -4.33 16.05 -12.86
C ILE A 555 -5.18 16.34 -14.11
N PHE A 556 -6.08 17.30 -14.01
CA PHE A 556 -6.89 17.81 -15.10
C PHE A 556 -6.38 19.20 -15.48
N ARG A 557 -5.85 19.36 -16.68
CA ARG A 557 -5.58 20.69 -17.25
C ARG A 557 -6.93 21.32 -17.54
N LEU A 558 -7.17 22.56 -17.13
CA LEU A 558 -8.47 23.23 -17.35
C LEU A 558 -8.58 23.74 -18.79
#